data_AF-A0A486P479-F1
#
_entry.id   AF-A0A486P479-F1
#
_cell.length_a   1.000
_cell.length_b   1.000
_cell.length_c   1.000
_cell.angle_alpha   90.00
_cell.angle_beta   90.00
_cell.angle_gamma   90.00
#
_symmetry.space_group_name_H-M   'P 1'
#
loop_
_entity.id
_entity.type
_entity.pdbx_description
1 polymer ?
#
loop_
_entity_poly.entity_id
_entity_poly.type
_entity_poly.pdbx_seq_one_letter_code
_entity_poly.pdbx_strand_id
1 'polypeptide(L)'
;MQTYQTGDSLIFKVPEREISLQPAALYPEAFPVAEAEAVIQPIALSIHSWVVQTPHDLIVIDTATGNGRERGGNPLYHQLNTPYLENLRAAGVNPEDVTLVLLTHLHTDHVGWNTVWQDDRWVPLFPNARYLCSAKELSRVKNSERYRALWLDSLLPVIEAGQLETVDVATRPRVGGRIDFIPTPGHSPDHAALVLAAGDDYACFSGDLLHSPIQFAHPQWNSAFCGDPRQAEVSRREMMAWGQAIMLNGSPGILPGLPAAGWRRISKVTIAGERPGNRLQIRGTVMNNAQSVLVFGATGQQGGSVARALLHRGWRVRALVRDPFSAGAAALAARGAELVVGTFEDRAAMRSAMAGVDGVFSVQPSSPGGTVTDEQEVRYGITIADLAVECGVKHLVYSSGSATGETPTGVAHYDTKAEIERHIRRLPLAATIVRPATFMELLVMPGFGLDEGRFQFFMLPEGRMQVLAVEDIGHLVAAVFAAPARFAGKTFEIASDSVTGRQLEVLFSAAAGRPIPYSRFSDEVLAASPFLHKLTGLVDDGRLAGHADLDALRQLHPQLHTFAGWLAGPGRPAFERALTSAASWAFDR
;
A
#
# COMPACT_ATOMS: atom_id res chain seq x y z
N MET A 1 -31.33 -7.43 -11.05
CA MET A 1 -30.73 -7.49 -9.71
C MET A 1 -29.52 -8.41 -9.78
N GLN A 2 -28.33 -7.93 -9.39
CA GLN A 2 -27.13 -8.77 -9.30
C GLN A 2 -27.19 -9.57 -8.00
N THR A 3 -26.94 -10.88 -8.09
CA THR A 3 -26.93 -11.80 -6.95
C THR A 3 -25.53 -12.38 -6.77
N TYR A 4 -25.18 -12.67 -5.52
CA TYR A 4 -23.94 -13.28 -5.11
C TYR A 4 -24.24 -14.50 -4.26
N GLN A 5 -23.28 -15.43 -4.19
CA GLN A 5 -23.43 -16.65 -3.41
C GLN A 5 -22.19 -16.88 -2.56
N THR A 6 -22.40 -17.24 -1.30
CA THR A 6 -21.37 -17.57 -0.30
C THR A 6 -21.85 -18.83 0.42
N GLY A 7 -21.24 -19.98 0.09
CA GLY A 7 -21.78 -21.29 0.47
C GLY A 7 -23.23 -21.51 -0.01
N ASP A 8 -24.13 -21.80 0.93
CA ASP A 8 -25.57 -21.99 0.72
C ASP A 8 -26.39 -20.69 0.87
N SER A 9 -25.73 -19.54 1.03
CA SER A 9 -26.39 -18.24 1.17
C SER A 9 -26.44 -17.47 -0.14
N LEU A 10 -27.60 -16.92 -0.47
CA LEU A 10 -27.81 -15.98 -1.57
C LEU A 10 -27.77 -14.55 -1.03
N ILE A 11 -27.05 -13.67 -1.71
CA ILE A 11 -26.86 -12.28 -1.29
C ILE A 11 -27.24 -11.36 -2.44
N PHE A 12 -28.01 -10.32 -2.18
CA PHE A 12 -28.34 -9.31 -3.17
C PHE A 12 -28.61 -7.94 -2.56
N LYS A 13 -28.51 -6.92 -3.39
CA LYS A 13 -28.71 -5.52 -3.02
C LYS A 13 -30.13 -5.08 -3.34
N VAL A 14 -30.75 -4.37 -2.40
CA VAL A 14 -32.03 -3.67 -2.60
C VAL A 14 -31.75 -2.17 -2.51
N PRO A 15 -31.67 -1.45 -3.65
CA PRO A 15 -31.36 -0.03 -3.65
C PRO A 15 -32.55 0.80 -3.18
N GLU A 16 -32.27 1.83 -2.38
CA GLU A 16 -33.22 2.92 -2.14
C GLU A 16 -32.97 4.06 -3.13
N ARG A 17 -31.72 4.55 -3.17
CA ARG A 17 -31.31 5.67 -4.02
C ARG A 17 -29.80 5.74 -4.17
N GLU A 18 -29.39 6.52 -5.16
CA GLU A 18 -28.01 6.98 -5.31
C GLU A 18 -27.97 8.49 -5.05
N ILE A 19 -26.94 8.94 -4.33
CA ILE A 19 -26.64 10.36 -4.14
C ILE A 19 -25.27 10.65 -4.73
N SER A 20 -25.12 11.84 -5.30
CA SER A 20 -23.84 12.28 -5.86
C SER A 20 -23.32 13.45 -5.04
N LEU A 21 -22.13 13.30 -4.45
CA LEU A 21 -21.47 14.35 -3.70
C LEU A 21 -20.22 14.82 -4.43
N GLN A 22 -19.94 16.12 -4.35
CA GLN A 22 -18.68 16.64 -4.85
C GLN A 22 -17.51 16.02 -4.05
N PRO A 23 -16.38 15.67 -4.69
CA PRO A 23 -15.23 15.09 -3.99
C PRO A 23 -14.76 15.93 -2.80
N ALA A 24 -14.78 17.25 -2.90
CA ALA A 24 -14.42 18.15 -1.80
C ALA A 24 -15.44 18.17 -0.65
N ALA A 25 -16.72 17.89 -0.93
CA ALA A 25 -17.74 17.75 0.09
C ALA A 25 -17.64 16.40 0.81
N LEU A 26 -17.25 15.35 0.08
CA LEU A 26 -17.11 14.01 0.64
C LEU A 26 -15.75 13.81 1.34
N TYR A 27 -14.64 14.26 0.76
CA TYR A 27 -13.27 14.08 1.24
C TYR A 27 -12.54 15.43 1.40
N PRO A 28 -12.97 16.30 2.34
CA PRO A 28 -12.50 17.68 2.44
C PRO A 28 -11.01 17.82 2.70
N GLU A 29 -10.39 16.89 3.43
CA GLU A 29 -8.93 16.90 3.68
C GLU A 29 -8.11 16.54 2.43
N ALA A 30 -8.65 15.70 1.55
CA ALA A 30 -7.99 15.30 0.30
C ALA A 30 -8.13 16.38 -0.80
N PHE A 31 -9.14 17.25 -0.68
CA PHE A 31 -9.46 18.32 -1.63
C PHE A 31 -9.71 19.65 -0.89
N PRO A 32 -8.67 20.29 -0.33
CA PRO A 32 -8.82 21.58 0.34
C PRO A 32 -9.29 22.65 -0.67
N VAL A 33 -10.17 23.55 -0.21
CA VAL A 33 -11.02 24.48 -0.99
C VAL A 33 -10.25 25.48 -1.89
N ALA A 34 -8.92 25.42 -1.98
CA ALA A 34 -8.09 26.34 -2.75
C ALA A 34 -7.90 25.98 -4.25
N GLU A 35 -8.36 24.82 -4.71
CA GLU A 35 -8.28 24.39 -6.13
C GLU A 35 -9.65 23.97 -6.68
N ALA A 36 -10.68 24.76 -6.39
CA ALA A 36 -12.05 24.46 -6.79
C ALA A 36 -12.39 24.91 -8.23
N GLU A 37 -11.58 24.56 -9.24
CA GLU A 37 -11.99 24.62 -10.66
C GLU A 37 -11.43 23.46 -11.51
N ALA A 38 -11.00 22.35 -10.89
CA ALA A 38 -10.74 21.12 -11.66
C ALA A 38 -12.05 20.33 -11.83
N VAL A 39 -12.40 20.00 -13.07
CA VAL A 39 -13.56 19.18 -13.47
C VAL A 39 -13.40 17.75 -12.94
N ILE A 40 -13.69 17.52 -11.66
CA ILE A 40 -13.76 16.18 -11.06
C ILE A 40 -15.23 15.78 -10.97
N GLN A 41 -15.57 14.61 -11.50
CA GLN A 41 -16.93 14.11 -11.48
C GLN A 41 -17.40 13.88 -10.02
N PRO A 42 -18.67 14.19 -9.71
CA PRO A 42 -19.28 13.83 -8.43
C PRO A 42 -19.14 12.34 -8.13
N ILE A 43 -18.92 12.01 -6.87
CA ILE A 43 -18.81 10.64 -6.38
C ILE A 43 -20.20 10.14 -6.02
N ALA A 44 -20.63 9.09 -6.72
CA ALA A 44 -21.85 8.37 -6.41
C ALA A 44 -21.70 7.56 -5.12
N LEU A 45 -22.67 7.73 -4.21
CA LEU A 45 -22.85 6.96 -3.00
C LEU A 45 -24.21 6.26 -3.08
N SER A 46 -24.25 4.98 -2.74
CA SER A 46 -25.47 4.20 -2.81
C SER A 46 -26.03 3.96 -1.42
N ILE A 47 -27.28 4.38 -1.20
CA ILE A 47 -28.04 4.06 0.00
C ILE A 47 -28.93 2.85 -0.34
N HIS A 48 -28.76 1.77 0.40
CA HIS A 48 -29.34 0.47 0.08
C HIS A 48 -29.35 -0.46 1.29
N SER A 49 -30.05 -1.57 1.12
CA SER A 49 -29.97 -2.72 2.01
C SER A 49 -29.27 -3.88 1.32
N TRP A 50 -28.55 -4.68 2.10
CA TRP A 50 -28.14 -6.01 1.67
C TRP A 50 -29.14 -7.02 2.21
N VAL A 51 -29.53 -7.98 1.37
CA VAL A 51 -30.34 -9.12 1.79
C VAL A 51 -29.47 -10.37 1.71
N VAL A 52 -29.46 -11.15 2.78
CA VAL A 52 -28.81 -12.46 2.87
C VAL A 52 -29.88 -13.51 3.15
N GLN A 53 -30.16 -14.33 2.15
CA GLN A 53 -31.04 -15.47 2.28
C GLN A 53 -30.22 -16.72 2.55
N THR A 54 -30.50 -17.37 3.68
CA THR A 54 -29.87 -18.62 4.12
C THR A 54 -30.93 -19.72 4.12
N PRO A 55 -30.59 -20.99 4.40
CA PRO A 55 -31.61 -22.05 4.53
C PRO A 55 -32.62 -21.82 5.68
N HIS A 56 -32.29 -20.98 6.65
CA HIS A 56 -33.08 -20.82 7.89
C HIS A 56 -33.55 -19.39 8.15
N ASP A 57 -32.84 -18.41 7.61
CA ASP A 57 -33.03 -16.99 7.88
C ASP A 57 -33.08 -16.18 6.60
N LEU A 58 -33.96 -15.18 6.60
CA LEU A 58 -33.95 -14.08 5.64
C LEU A 58 -33.51 -12.82 6.39
N ILE A 59 -32.30 -12.37 6.08
CA ILE A 59 -31.60 -11.33 6.84
C ILE A 59 -31.52 -10.06 6.01
N VAL A 60 -31.90 -8.93 6.61
CA VAL A 60 -31.67 -7.59 6.04
C VAL A 60 -30.54 -6.93 6.81
N ILE A 61 -29.53 -6.43 6.11
CA ILE A 61 -28.40 -5.69 6.67
C ILE A 61 -28.52 -4.24 6.26
N ASP A 62 -28.66 -3.37 7.27
CA ASP A 62 -29.02 -1.96 7.17
C ASP A 62 -30.32 -1.71 6.39
N THR A 63 -31.11 -0.72 6.77
CA THR A 63 -32.46 -0.50 6.22
C THR A 63 -32.59 0.83 5.49
N ALA A 64 -31.49 1.44 5.04
CA ALA A 64 -31.55 2.68 4.26
C ALA A 64 -32.22 3.86 5.03
N THR A 65 -32.78 4.86 4.32
CA THR A 65 -33.17 6.17 4.90
C THR A 65 -34.63 6.28 5.34
N GLY A 66 -35.55 5.61 4.64
CA GLY A 66 -36.98 5.66 4.96
C GLY A 66 -37.72 6.87 4.41
N ASN A 67 -38.97 6.66 4.04
CA ASN A 67 -39.88 7.71 3.59
C ASN A 67 -40.49 8.52 4.75
N GLY A 68 -40.90 9.75 4.49
CA GLY A 68 -41.70 10.57 5.40
C GLY A 68 -41.02 11.05 6.68
N ARG A 69 -39.67 10.97 6.76
CA ARG A 69 -38.93 11.26 7.99
C ARG A 69 -38.61 12.74 8.17
N GLU A 70 -38.74 13.21 9.41
CA GLU A 70 -38.37 14.57 9.80
C GLU A 70 -36.86 14.68 10.06
N ARG A 71 -36.14 15.44 9.22
CA ARG A 71 -34.68 15.59 9.29
C ARG A 71 -34.26 17.06 9.13
N GLY A 72 -35.08 17.97 9.67
CA GLY A 72 -34.78 19.39 9.76
C GLY A 72 -34.51 20.06 8.40
N GLY A 73 -35.23 19.65 7.35
CA GLY A 73 -35.04 20.19 6.01
C GLY A 73 -33.83 19.67 5.24
N ASN A 74 -33.06 18.70 5.78
CA ASN A 74 -31.89 18.16 5.06
C ASN A 74 -32.34 17.44 3.77
N PRO A 75 -31.97 17.93 2.57
CA PRO A 75 -32.47 17.40 1.29
C PRO A 75 -32.01 15.97 1.00
N LEU A 76 -31.01 15.47 1.72
CA LEU A 76 -30.57 14.07 1.59
C LEU A 76 -31.57 13.11 2.26
N TYR A 77 -32.23 13.50 3.35
CA TYR A 77 -32.93 12.55 4.23
C TYR A 77 -34.35 12.97 4.64
N HIS A 78 -34.71 14.24 4.47
CA HIS A 78 -35.97 14.78 4.94
C HIS A 78 -37.12 14.50 3.97
N GLN A 79 -38.24 13.99 4.49
CA GLN A 79 -39.50 13.80 3.78
C GLN A 79 -39.34 13.09 2.43
N LEU A 80 -38.48 12.06 2.41
CA LEU A 80 -38.25 11.27 1.20
C LEU A 80 -39.51 10.50 0.80
N ASN A 81 -39.59 10.19 -0.49
CA ASN A 81 -40.56 9.29 -1.09
C ASN A 81 -39.87 8.44 -2.17
N THR A 82 -39.17 7.40 -1.73
CA THR A 82 -38.38 6.47 -2.56
C THR A 82 -39.14 5.16 -2.79
N PRO A 83 -38.84 4.42 -3.87
CA PRO A 83 -39.52 3.16 -4.18
C PRO A 83 -38.93 1.94 -3.44
N TYR A 84 -38.35 2.14 -2.26
CA TYR A 84 -37.59 1.08 -1.57
C TYR A 84 -38.46 -0.15 -1.24
N LEU A 85 -39.70 0.06 -0.77
CA LEU A 85 -40.58 -1.05 -0.43
C LEU A 85 -41.03 -1.83 -1.68
N GLU A 86 -41.29 -1.13 -2.78
CA GLU A 86 -41.54 -1.76 -4.08
C GLU A 86 -40.31 -2.55 -4.55
N ASN A 87 -39.11 -2.00 -4.42
CA ASN A 87 -37.86 -2.67 -4.79
C ASN A 87 -37.62 -3.92 -3.94
N LEU A 88 -37.92 -3.87 -2.64
CA LEU A 88 -37.81 -5.00 -1.72
C LEU A 88 -38.73 -6.15 -2.13
N ARG A 89 -40.01 -5.84 -2.39
CA ARG A 89 -40.99 -6.84 -2.86
C ARG A 89 -40.65 -7.37 -4.26
N ALA A 90 -40.20 -6.51 -5.17
CA ALA A 90 -39.75 -6.91 -6.50
C ALA A 90 -38.52 -7.83 -6.46
N ALA A 91 -37.69 -7.71 -5.42
CA ALA A 91 -36.58 -8.63 -5.14
C ALA A 91 -37.03 -9.97 -4.52
N GLY A 92 -38.34 -10.16 -4.30
CA GLY A 92 -38.90 -11.38 -3.70
C GLY A 92 -38.84 -11.40 -2.17
N VAL A 93 -38.62 -10.26 -1.53
CA VAL A 93 -38.57 -10.14 -0.07
C VAL A 93 -39.86 -9.50 0.42
N ASN A 94 -40.68 -10.27 1.14
CA ASN A 94 -41.78 -9.70 1.90
C ASN A 94 -41.31 -9.33 3.31
N PRO A 95 -41.71 -8.17 3.85
CA PRO A 95 -41.26 -7.76 5.18
C PRO A 95 -41.59 -8.75 6.30
N GLU A 96 -42.71 -9.47 6.18
CA GLU A 96 -43.13 -10.50 7.13
C GLU A 96 -42.25 -11.76 7.13
N ASP A 97 -41.50 -12.01 6.05
CA ASP A 97 -40.62 -13.18 5.92
C ASP A 97 -39.22 -12.93 6.51
N VAL A 98 -38.88 -11.66 6.80
CA VAL A 98 -37.56 -11.29 7.35
C VAL A 98 -37.47 -11.73 8.81
N THR A 99 -36.45 -12.52 9.11
CA THR A 99 -36.21 -13.09 10.46
C THR A 99 -35.21 -12.27 11.26
N LEU A 100 -34.26 -11.60 10.59
CA LEU A 100 -33.21 -10.81 11.21
C LEU A 100 -33.00 -9.49 10.48
N VAL A 101 -32.82 -8.42 11.26
CA VAL A 101 -32.31 -7.14 10.77
C VAL A 101 -31.01 -6.83 11.52
N LEU A 102 -29.90 -6.75 10.81
CA LEU A 102 -28.59 -6.48 11.40
C LEU A 102 -28.14 -5.07 11.02
N LEU A 103 -27.75 -4.28 12.02
CA LEU A 103 -27.38 -2.89 11.81
C LEU A 103 -25.87 -2.72 12.03
N THR A 104 -25.16 -2.24 11.00
CA THR A 104 -23.71 -1.97 11.07
C THR A 104 -23.40 -0.85 12.05
N HIS A 105 -24.22 0.19 12.03
CA HIS A 105 -24.21 1.32 12.96
C HIS A 105 -25.53 2.12 12.86
N LEU A 106 -25.71 3.13 13.73
CA LEU A 106 -27.00 3.84 13.86
C LEU A 106 -26.95 5.26 13.30
N HIS A 107 -26.89 5.38 11.97
CA HIS A 107 -27.08 6.63 11.23
C HIS A 107 -28.35 6.60 10.36
N THR A 108 -28.82 7.78 9.94
CA THR A 108 -30.14 7.97 9.31
C THR A 108 -30.34 7.10 8.08
N ASP A 109 -29.31 6.96 7.28
CA ASP A 109 -29.21 6.19 6.04
C ASP A 109 -28.98 4.69 6.25
N HIS A 110 -29.00 4.20 7.49
CA HIS A 110 -28.88 2.78 7.83
C HIS A 110 -30.06 2.24 8.66
N VAL A 111 -30.93 3.11 9.20
CA VAL A 111 -31.98 2.71 10.15
C VAL A 111 -33.37 3.27 9.83
N GLY A 112 -33.50 4.14 8.83
CA GLY A 112 -34.83 4.40 8.28
C GLY A 112 -35.41 3.12 7.69
N TRP A 113 -36.62 2.98 7.18
CA TRP A 113 -37.25 1.65 6.92
C TRP A 113 -37.15 0.55 8.00
N ASN A 114 -36.47 0.68 9.15
CA ASN A 114 -36.72 -0.16 10.32
C ASN A 114 -38.21 -0.08 10.68
N THR A 115 -38.80 1.08 10.39
CA THR A 115 -40.20 1.40 10.60
C THR A 115 -40.83 2.02 9.36
N VAL A 116 -42.16 1.97 9.30
CA VAL A 116 -43.01 2.67 8.34
C VAL A 116 -44.12 3.42 9.06
N TRP A 117 -44.63 4.48 8.43
CA TRP A 117 -45.79 5.21 8.96
C TRP A 117 -47.07 4.49 8.58
N GLN A 118 -47.81 4.02 9.58
CA GLN A 118 -49.07 3.31 9.40
C GLN A 118 -49.98 3.62 10.60
N ASP A 119 -51.26 3.89 10.32
CA ASP A 119 -52.27 4.17 11.35
C ASP A 119 -51.84 5.27 12.34
N ASP A 120 -51.36 6.40 11.80
CA ASP A 120 -50.88 7.58 12.54
C ASP A 120 -49.74 7.34 13.54
N ARG A 121 -48.94 6.30 13.31
CA ARG A 121 -47.74 6.03 14.09
C ARG A 121 -46.65 5.34 13.27
N TRP A 122 -45.42 5.40 13.77
CA TRP A 122 -44.34 4.55 13.27
C TRP A 122 -44.51 3.13 13.81
N VAL A 123 -44.49 2.14 12.93
CA VAL A 123 -44.50 0.71 13.28
C VAL A 123 -43.35 -0.01 12.61
N PRO A 124 -42.82 -1.10 13.19
CA PRO A 124 -41.77 -1.90 12.56
C PRO A 124 -42.16 -2.36 11.15
N LEU A 125 -41.27 -2.17 10.16
CA LEU A 125 -41.50 -2.66 8.80
C LEU A 125 -41.43 -4.19 8.76
N PHE A 126 -40.54 -4.80 9.54
CA PHE A 126 -40.29 -6.24 9.58
C PHE A 126 -40.90 -6.82 10.87
N PRO A 127 -42.21 -7.10 10.93
CA PRO A 127 -42.93 -7.37 12.17
C PRO A 127 -42.53 -8.69 12.86
N ASN A 128 -41.88 -9.61 12.15
CA ASN A 128 -41.43 -10.89 12.68
C ASN A 128 -39.91 -10.94 12.93
N ALA A 129 -39.17 -9.87 12.58
CA ALA A 129 -37.73 -9.87 12.66
C ALA A 129 -37.22 -9.56 14.08
N ARG A 130 -36.05 -10.10 14.40
CA ARG A 130 -35.21 -9.60 15.50
C ARG A 130 -34.19 -8.61 14.95
N TYR A 131 -34.09 -7.45 15.56
CA TYR A 131 -33.17 -6.38 15.18
C TYR A 131 -31.95 -6.42 16.11
N LEU A 132 -30.74 -6.42 15.55
CA LEU A 132 -29.51 -6.45 16.33
C LEU A 132 -28.62 -5.25 15.99
N CYS A 133 -28.16 -4.55 17.02
CA CYS A 133 -27.23 -3.42 16.90
C CYS A 133 -26.24 -3.35 18.06
N SER A 134 -25.18 -2.55 17.91
CA SER A 134 -24.24 -2.29 19.02
C SER A 134 -24.95 -1.67 20.22
N ALA A 135 -24.69 -2.22 21.42
CA ALA A 135 -25.12 -1.63 22.68
C ALA A 135 -24.57 -0.20 22.89
N LYS A 136 -23.33 0.06 22.45
CA LYS A 136 -22.70 1.37 22.59
C LYS A 136 -23.29 2.38 21.60
N GLU A 137 -23.57 1.97 20.36
CA GLU A 137 -24.26 2.81 19.38
C GLU A 137 -25.67 3.18 19.87
N LEU A 138 -26.43 2.20 20.39
CA LEU A 138 -27.77 2.47 20.90
C LEU A 138 -27.76 3.45 22.07
N SER A 139 -26.83 3.27 23.01
CA SER A 139 -26.65 4.21 24.13
C SER A 139 -26.27 5.61 23.65
N ARG A 140 -25.38 5.71 22.67
CA ARG A 140 -24.96 6.99 22.07
C ARG A 140 -26.14 7.72 21.42
N VAL A 141 -26.95 7.02 20.64
CA VAL A 141 -28.12 7.59 19.95
C VAL A 141 -29.21 7.99 20.94
N LYS A 142 -29.52 7.12 21.91
CA LYS A 142 -30.55 7.38 22.94
C LYS A 142 -30.27 8.67 23.73
N ASN A 143 -29.00 8.91 24.05
CA ASN A 143 -28.58 9.99 24.94
C ASN A 143 -28.15 11.26 24.19
N SER A 144 -28.55 11.42 22.92
CA SER A 144 -28.10 12.53 22.09
C SER A 144 -29.28 13.24 21.42
N GLU A 145 -29.44 14.53 21.72
CA GLU A 145 -30.48 15.36 21.11
C GLU A 145 -30.35 15.45 19.59
N ARG A 146 -29.11 15.39 19.07
CA ARG A 146 -28.83 15.33 17.64
C ARG A 146 -29.56 14.18 16.94
N TYR A 147 -29.76 13.06 17.62
CA TYR A 147 -30.41 11.88 17.06
C TYR A 147 -31.85 11.68 17.56
N ARG A 148 -32.45 12.68 18.21
CA ARG A 148 -33.79 12.59 18.80
C ARG A 148 -34.86 12.16 17.79
N ALA A 149 -34.86 12.76 16.60
CA ALA A 149 -35.83 12.43 15.54
C ALA A 149 -35.65 10.99 15.03
N LEU A 150 -34.41 10.60 14.74
CA LEU A 150 -34.07 9.22 14.36
C LEU A 150 -34.46 8.21 15.45
N TRP A 151 -34.20 8.53 16.72
CA TRP A 151 -34.59 7.69 17.84
C TRP A 151 -36.11 7.45 17.87
N LEU A 152 -36.90 8.52 17.78
CA LEU A 152 -38.36 8.45 17.83
C LEU A 152 -38.97 7.67 16.68
N ASP A 153 -38.48 7.90 15.47
CA ASP A 153 -39.12 7.33 14.30
C ASP A 153 -38.53 5.97 13.88
N SER A 154 -37.25 5.69 14.12
CA SER A 154 -36.53 4.54 13.54
C SER A 154 -36.15 3.46 14.55
N LEU A 155 -36.08 3.77 15.85
CA LEU A 155 -35.59 2.83 16.87
C LEU A 155 -36.62 2.56 17.96
N LEU A 156 -37.22 3.60 18.53
CA LEU A 156 -38.18 3.47 19.62
C LEU A 156 -39.35 2.53 19.30
N PRO A 157 -39.98 2.57 18.12
CA PRO A 157 -41.09 1.66 17.79
C PRO A 157 -40.66 0.18 17.73
N VAL A 158 -39.43 -0.09 17.29
CA VAL A 158 -38.86 -1.45 17.25
C VAL A 158 -38.54 -1.94 18.67
N ILE A 159 -38.05 -1.04 19.53
CA ILE A 159 -37.82 -1.33 20.96
C ILE A 159 -39.14 -1.60 21.68
N GLU A 160 -40.16 -0.77 21.47
CA GLU A 160 -41.49 -0.92 22.08
C GLU A 160 -42.21 -2.19 21.61
N ALA A 161 -41.95 -2.62 20.37
CA ALA A 161 -42.41 -3.91 19.85
C ALA A 161 -41.64 -5.11 20.43
N GLY A 162 -40.59 -4.88 21.24
CA GLY A 162 -39.76 -5.94 21.82
C GLY A 162 -38.85 -6.65 20.81
N GLN A 163 -38.61 -6.03 19.65
CA GLN A 163 -37.87 -6.65 18.55
C GLN A 163 -36.37 -6.29 18.53
N LEU A 164 -35.93 -5.26 19.27
CA LEU A 164 -34.54 -4.81 19.27
C LEU A 164 -33.72 -5.43 20.40
N GLU A 165 -32.66 -6.13 20.02
CA GLU A 165 -31.61 -6.68 20.89
C GLU A 165 -30.29 -5.94 20.65
N THR A 166 -29.43 -5.96 21.66
CA THR A 166 -28.09 -5.36 21.58
C THR A 166 -26.99 -6.39 21.68
N VAL A 167 -25.87 -6.07 21.04
CA VAL A 167 -24.66 -6.89 21.07
C VAL A 167 -23.45 -6.08 21.55
N ASP A 168 -22.48 -6.74 22.18
CA ASP A 168 -21.15 -6.17 22.40
C ASP A 168 -20.25 -6.52 21.22
N VAL A 169 -20.07 -5.56 20.31
CA VAL A 169 -19.27 -5.73 19.09
C VAL A 169 -17.84 -6.15 19.40
N ALA A 170 -17.27 -5.73 20.54
CA ALA A 170 -15.90 -6.07 20.92
C ALA A 170 -15.71 -7.59 21.13
N THR A 171 -16.78 -8.31 21.50
CA THR A 171 -16.76 -9.77 21.68
C THR A 171 -16.88 -10.55 20.36
N ARG A 172 -17.09 -9.85 19.25
CA ARG A 172 -17.29 -10.40 17.90
C ARG A 172 -18.39 -11.46 17.84
N PRO A 173 -19.62 -11.11 18.25
CA PRO A 173 -20.71 -12.07 18.33
C PRO A 173 -21.08 -12.59 16.95
N ARG A 174 -21.38 -13.90 16.90
CA ARG A 174 -21.89 -14.58 15.72
C ARG A 174 -23.42 -14.71 15.79
N VAL A 175 -24.11 -14.19 14.78
CA VAL A 175 -25.56 -14.15 14.66
C VAL A 175 -26.01 -15.08 13.53
N GLY A 176 -27.15 -15.75 13.71
CA GLY A 176 -27.68 -16.74 12.76
C GLY A 176 -26.72 -17.93 12.52
N GLY A 177 -25.74 -18.13 13.41
CA GLY A 177 -24.71 -19.16 13.28
C GLY A 177 -23.66 -18.92 12.18
N ARG A 178 -23.68 -17.77 11.49
CA ARG A 178 -22.83 -17.54 10.31
C ARG A 178 -22.36 -16.11 10.04
N ILE A 179 -22.99 -15.08 10.65
CA ILE A 179 -22.58 -13.68 10.46
C ILE A 179 -21.89 -13.17 11.72
N ASP A 180 -20.64 -12.75 11.59
CA ASP A 180 -19.86 -12.14 12.67
C ASP A 180 -19.93 -10.62 12.62
N PHE A 181 -20.10 -9.99 13.78
CA PHE A 181 -19.89 -8.55 13.96
C PHE A 181 -18.39 -8.29 14.14
N ILE A 182 -17.77 -7.57 13.20
CA ILE A 182 -16.35 -7.24 13.24
C ILE A 182 -16.18 -5.76 13.61
N PRO A 183 -15.53 -5.45 14.75
CA PRO A 183 -15.27 -4.07 15.15
C PRO A 183 -14.50 -3.30 14.08
N THR A 184 -15.07 -2.19 13.63
CA THR A 184 -14.45 -1.27 12.67
C THR A 184 -14.76 0.18 13.06
N PRO A 185 -14.38 0.60 14.28
CA PRO A 185 -14.70 1.93 14.78
C PRO A 185 -14.09 3.05 13.94
N GLY A 186 -14.61 4.26 14.09
CA GLY A 186 -14.04 5.48 13.53
C GLY A 186 -15.02 6.28 12.69
N HIS A 187 -15.86 5.62 11.88
CA HIS A 187 -17.01 6.31 11.28
C HIS A 187 -18.00 6.71 12.39
N SER A 188 -18.41 5.73 13.19
CA SER A 188 -19.03 5.92 14.50
C SER A 188 -18.22 5.18 15.57
N PRO A 189 -18.40 5.48 16.87
CA PRO A 189 -17.56 4.95 17.94
C PRO A 189 -17.52 3.42 18.05
N ASP A 190 -18.58 2.70 17.68
CA ASP A 190 -18.66 1.24 17.78
C ASP A 190 -19.24 0.62 16.49
N HIS A 191 -18.92 1.24 15.34
CA HIS A 191 -19.26 0.74 14.00
C HIS A 191 -18.77 -0.71 13.80
N ALA A 192 -19.58 -1.54 13.16
CA ALA A 192 -19.28 -2.93 12.86
C ALA A 192 -19.46 -3.25 11.37
N ALA A 193 -18.45 -3.86 10.76
CA ALA A 193 -18.62 -4.54 9.50
C ALA A 193 -19.17 -5.94 9.78
N LEU A 194 -20.05 -6.45 8.93
CA LEU A 194 -20.62 -7.79 9.10
C LEU A 194 -19.95 -8.76 8.13
N VAL A 195 -19.51 -9.90 8.65
CA VAL A 195 -18.85 -10.93 7.84
C VAL A 195 -19.66 -12.20 7.86
N LEU A 196 -20.19 -12.59 6.70
CA LEU A 196 -20.74 -13.92 6.48
C LEU A 196 -19.60 -14.87 6.15
N ALA A 197 -19.48 -15.97 6.90
CA ALA A 197 -18.53 -17.04 6.61
C ALA A 197 -19.28 -18.35 6.31
N ALA A 198 -18.95 -19.00 5.20
CA ALA A 198 -19.47 -20.31 4.83
C ALA A 198 -18.32 -21.22 4.36
N GLY A 199 -17.73 -21.94 5.32
CA GLY A 199 -16.47 -22.66 5.09
C GLY A 199 -15.36 -21.68 4.73
N ASP A 200 -14.82 -21.81 3.52
CA ASP A 200 -13.77 -20.96 2.95
C ASP A 200 -14.30 -19.73 2.20
N ASP A 201 -15.63 -19.64 1.97
CA ASP A 201 -16.23 -18.49 1.30
C ASP A 201 -16.62 -17.41 2.31
N TYR A 202 -16.35 -16.15 1.96
CA TYR A 202 -16.68 -14.99 2.79
C TYR A 202 -17.41 -13.93 1.99
N ALA A 203 -18.36 -13.24 2.64
CA ALA A 203 -18.91 -11.97 2.19
C ALA A 203 -18.77 -10.94 3.31
N CYS A 204 -18.33 -9.74 2.96
CA CYS A 204 -18.16 -8.63 3.89
C CYS A 204 -19.13 -7.51 3.52
N PHE A 205 -19.92 -7.09 4.49
CA PHE A 205 -20.82 -5.95 4.44
C PHE A 205 -20.15 -4.83 5.23
N SER A 206 -19.53 -3.90 4.51
CA SER A 206 -18.61 -2.94 5.09
C SER A 206 -19.27 -1.84 5.91
N GLY A 207 -20.57 -1.59 5.72
CA GLY A 207 -21.20 -0.35 6.17
C GLY A 207 -20.40 0.88 5.69
N ASP A 208 -20.29 1.88 6.55
CA ASP A 208 -19.59 3.13 6.30
C ASP A 208 -18.10 3.09 6.62
N LEU A 209 -17.54 1.88 6.74
CA LEU A 209 -16.09 1.69 6.68
C LEU A 209 -15.51 2.28 5.38
N LEU A 210 -16.23 2.10 4.26
CA LEU A 210 -15.88 2.58 2.92
C LEU A 210 -17.13 3.17 2.27
N HIS A 211 -17.07 4.42 1.82
CA HIS A 211 -18.18 5.12 1.15
C HIS A 211 -18.08 5.02 -0.37
N SER A 212 -16.86 4.89 -0.91
CA SER A 212 -16.63 4.77 -2.35
C SER A 212 -15.45 3.83 -2.64
N PRO A 213 -15.46 3.11 -3.78
CA PRO A 213 -14.33 2.27 -4.21
C PRO A 213 -12.99 3.00 -4.26
N ILE A 214 -12.98 4.32 -4.40
CA ILE A 214 -11.75 5.12 -4.40
C ILE A 214 -10.93 4.96 -3.10
N GLN A 215 -11.59 4.68 -1.98
CA GLN A 215 -10.93 4.47 -0.68
C GLN A 215 -10.18 3.13 -0.61
N PHE A 216 -10.37 2.20 -1.56
CA PHE A 216 -9.45 1.05 -1.70
C PHE A 216 -8.06 1.50 -2.20
N ALA A 217 -8.00 2.52 -3.05
CA ALA A 217 -6.75 3.10 -3.53
C ALA A 217 -6.20 4.17 -2.57
N HIS A 218 -7.10 4.86 -1.85
CA HIS A 218 -6.77 5.93 -0.93
C HIS A 218 -7.40 5.68 0.46
N PRO A 219 -6.93 4.65 1.20
CA PRO A 219 -7.52 4.29 2.50
C PRO A 219 -7.36 5.37 3.57
N GLN A 220 -6.48 6.35 3.39
CA GLN A 220 -6.34 7.53 4.25
C GLN A 220 -7.38 8.63 4.00
N TRP A 221 -8.15 8.56 2.90
CA TRP A 221 -9.17 9.58 2.61
C TRP A 221 -10.39 9.37 3.50
N ASN A 222 -10.53 10.19 4.54
CA ASN A 222 -11.66 10.15 5.45
C ASN A 222 -12.85 10.92 4.88
N SER A 223 -14.04 10.34 4.98
CA SER A 223 -15.24 11.08 4.60
C SER A 223 -15.50 12.20 5.61
N ALA A 224 -16.19 13.26 5.18
CA ALA A 224 -16.67 14.31 6.06
C ALA A 224 -17.62 13.80 7.16
N PHE A 225 -18.03 12.54 7.08
CA PHE A 225 -18.93 11.87 8.02
C PHE A 225 -18.20 11.05 9.09
N CYS A 226 -16.89 10.80 8.95
CA CYS A 226 -16.12 10.05 9.95
C CYS A 226 -15.97 10.83 11.26
N GLY A 227 -16.44 10.26 12.38
CA GLY A 227 -16.33 10.89 13.70
C GLY A 227 -14.92 10.91 14.28
N ASP A 228 -14.11 9.89 13.99
CA ASP A 228 -12.68 9.81 14.30
C ASP A 228 -11.90 9.43 13.03
N PRO A 229 -11.32 10.41 12.32
CA PRO A 229 -10.59 10.18 11.07
C PRO A 229 -9.41 9.21 11.20
N ARG A 230 -8.68 9.24 12.33
CA ARG A 230 -7.53 8.35 12.52
C ARG A 230 -7.98 6.92 12.71
N GLN A 231 -8.97 6.71 13.59
CA GLN A 231 -9.50 5.38 13.85
C GLN A 231 -10.21 4.80 12.61
N ALA A 232 -10.90 5.64 11.84
CA ALA A 232 -11.57 5.22 10.61
C ALA A 232 -10.59 4.72 9.55
N GLU A 233 -9.44 5.38 9.39
CA GLU A 233 -8.37 4.91 8.51
C GLU A 233 -7.80 3.56 9.00
N VAL A 234 -7.51 3.43 10.30
CA VAL A 234 -6.97 2.20 10.89
C VAL A 234 -7.91 1.03 10.61
N SER A 235 -9.20 1.16 10.94
CA SER A 235 -10.17 0.09 10.72
C SER A 235 -10.35 -0.26 9.24
N ARG A 236 -10.26 0.72 8.33
CA ARG A 236 -10.26 0.47 6.88
C ARG A 236 -9.10 -0.40 6.45
N ARG A 237 -7.89 -0.02 6.89
CA ARG A 237 -6.66 -0.73 6.54
C ARG A 237 -6.66 -2.15 7.11
N GLU A 238 -7.13 -2.34 8.33
CA GLU A 238 -7.25 -3.66 8.97
C GLU A 238 -8.20 -4.58 8.20
N MET A 239 -9.40 -4.10 7.86
CA MET A 239 -10.37 -4.89 7.10
C MET A 239 -9.88 -5.19 5.67
N MET A 240 -9.25 -4.23 5.01
CA MET A 240 -8.65 -4.44 3.68
C MET A 240 -7.54 -5.49 3.74
N ALA A 241 -6.67 -5.43 4.76
CA ALA A 241 -5.63 -6.43 4.97
C ALA A 241 -6.21 -7.82 5.25
N TRP A 242 -7.29 -7.91 6.05
CA TRP A 242 -8.00 -9.16 6.28
C TRP A 242 -8.60 -9.75 4.99
N GLY A 243 -9.29 -8.93 4.20
CA GLY A 243 -9.84 -9.37 2.91
C GLY A 243 -8.75 -9.80 1.93
N GLN A 244 -7.62 -9.09 1.90
CA GLN A 244 -6.45 -9.46 1.09
C GLN A 244 -5.82 -10.78 1.56
N ALA A 245 -5.73 -11.02 2.87
CA ALA A 245 -5.21 -12.27 3.41
C ALA A 245 -6.07 -13.48 3.00
N ILE A 246 -7.40 -13.34 3.05
CA ILE A 246 -8.33 -14.35 2.57
C ILE A 246 -8.12 -14.63 1.07
N MET A 247 -8.08 -13.57 0.26
CA MET A 247 -7.88 -13.65 -1.19
C MET A 247 -6.58 -14.36 -1.61
N LEU A 248 -5.48 -14.10 -0.89
CA LEU A 248 -4.16 -14.60 -1.25
C LEU A 248 -3.86 -15.99 -0.70
N ASN A 249 -4.33 -16.30 0.51
CA ASN A 249 -3.86 -17.48 1.26
C ASN A 249 -4.90 -18.60 1.39
N GLY A 250 -6.16 -18.39 0.97
CA GLY A 250 -7.21 -19.39 1.18
C GLY A 250 -7.48 -19.70 2.65
N SER A 251 -7.06 -18.80 3.54
CA SER A 251 -7.28 -18.86 4.98
C SER A 251 -7.22 -17.44 5.53
N PRO A 252 -8.12 -17.06 6.44
CA PRO A 252 -7.98 -15.80 7.16
C PRO A 252 -6.64 -15.87 7.91
N GLY A 253 -5.69 -15.02 7.53
CA GLY A 253 -4.49 -14.82 8.34
C GLY A 253 -4.91 -14.53 9.78
N ILE A 254 -4.20 -15.12 10.74
CA ILE A 254 -4.51 -15.01 12.17
C ILE A 254 -4.48 -13.53 12.56
N LEU A 255 -5.65 -12.90 12.67
CA LEU A 255 -5.86 -11.85 13.64
C LEU A 255 -5.71 -12.52 15.03
N PRO A 256 -4.99 -11.94 15.99
CA PRO A 256 -4.86 -12.54 17.32
C PRO A 256 -6.26 -12.86 17.88
N GLY A 257 -6.53 -14.15 18.14
CA GLY A 257 -7.77 -14.60 18.81
C GLY A 257 -8.82 -15.37 17.98
N LEU A 258 -8.57 -15.82 16.75
CA LEU A 258 -9.47 -16.79 16.06
C LEU A 258 -8.99 -18.24 16.27
N PRO A 259 -9.88 -19.22 16.59
CA PRO A 259 -9.47 -20.61 16.78
C PRO A 259 -9.05 -21.28 15.46
N ALA A 260 -7.94 -22.00 15.54
CA ALA A 260 -7.32 -22.70 14.42
C ALA A 260 -7.96 -24.09 14.21
N ALA A 261 -8.62 -24.31 13.08
CA ALA A 261 -8.85 -25.66 12.55
C ALA A 261 -9.13 -25.65 11.05
N GLY A 262 -8.06 -25.82 10.26
CA GLY A 262 -7.97 -26.57 9.00
C GLY A 262 -8.89 -26.23 7.83
N TRP A 263 -8.42 -25.44 6.86
CA TRP A 263 -9.13 -25.24 5.58
C TRP A 263 -8.21 -25.01 4.37
N ARG A 264 -8.75 -25.23 3.15
CA ARG A 264 -8.04 -25.33 1.85
C ARG A 264 -8.81 -24.60 0.73
N ARG A 265 -8.08 -23.75 -0.02
CA ARG A 265 -8.33 -23.20 -1.38
C ARG A 265 -9.72 -22.57 -1.64
N ILE A 266 -9.70 -21.25 -1.82
CA ILE A 266 -10.84 -20.40 -2.21
C ILE A 266 -10.92 -20.22 -3.74
N SER A 267 -12.13 -20.24 -4.30
CA SER A 267 -12.41 -20.09 -5.74
C SER A 267 -12.97 -18.72 -6.17
N LYS A 268 -13.45 -17.87 -5.25
CA LYS A 268 -13.97 -16.53 -5.57
C LYS A 268 -14.23 -15.70 -4.32
N VAL A 269 -13.79 -14.45 -4.29
CA VAL A 269 -14.34 -13.43 -3.39
C VAL A 269 -14.97 -12.37 -4.27
N THR A 270 -16.22 -12.02 -3.99
CA THR A 270 -16.93 -10.97 -4.73
C THR A 270 -17.11 -9.75 -3.84
N ILE A 271 -16.36 -8.69 -4.12
CA ILE A 271 -16.61 -7.37 -3.53
C ILE A 271 -17.66 -6.70 -4.42
N ALA A 272 -18.86 -6.51 -3.90
CA ALA A 272 -19.98 -5.96 -4.65
C ALA A 272 -19.86 -4.43 -4.78
N GLY A 273 -19.18 -3.97 -5.83
CA GLY A 273 -19.19 -2.58 -6.29
C GLY A 273 -19.73 -2.49 -7.72
N GLU A 274 -20.79 -1.72 -7.93
CA GLU A 274 -21.38 -1.48 -9.26
C GLU A 274 -20.42 -0.70 -10.16
N ARG A 275 -20.35 -1.10 -11.44
CA ARG A 275 -19.69 -0.34 -12.51
C ARG A 275 -20.70 0.62 -13.15
N PRO A 276 -20.33 1.86 -13.50
CA PRO A 276 -21.08 2.65 -14.47
C PRO A 276 -20.75 2.16 -15.90
N GLY A 277 -21.78 2.00 -16.71
CA GLY A 277 -21.65 1.66 -18.12
C GLY A 277 -21.04 2.80 -18.94
N ASN A 278 -19.91 2.53 -19.57
CA ASN A 278 -19.73 2.85 -20.98
C ASN A 278 -18.90 1.74 -21.62
N ARG A 279 -19.47 1.15 -22.67
CA ARG A 279 -18.92 0.02 -23.43
C ARG A 279 -17.57 0.40 -24.06
N LEU A 280 -16.48 -0.05 -23.47
CA LEU A 280 -15.35 -0.56 -24.24
C LEU A 280 -15.50 -2.09 -24.27
N GLN A 281 -15.74 -2.64 -25.46
CA GLN A 281 -15.70 -4.08 -25.66
C GLN A 281 -14.31 -4.60 -25.29
N ILE A 282 -14.16 -5.16 -24.10
CA ILE A 282 -13.05 -6.07 -23.81
C ILE A 282 -13.65 -7.47 -23.94
N ARG A 283 -13.40 -8.09 -25.10
CA ARG A 283 -13.51 -9.55 -25.24
C ARG A 283 -12.53 -10.16 -24.23
N GLY A 284 -13.05 -10.55 -23.06
CA GLY A 284 -12.31 -11.29 -22.06
C GLY A 284 -12.13 -12.73 -22.51
N THR A 285 -11.18 -12.97 -23.41
CA THR A 285 -10.39 -14.19 -23.34
C THR A 285 -9.71 -14.21 -21.97
N VAL A 286 -9.70 -15.35 -21.29
CA VAL A 286 -8.91 -15.58 -20.08
C VAL A 286 -7.48 -15.10 -20.34
N MET A 287 -7.04 -14.01 -19.69
CA MET A 287 -5.63 -13.59 -19.70
C MET A 287 -5.00 -13.96 -18.35
N ASN A 288 -4.32 -15.10 -18.34
CA ASN A 288 -3.27 -15.42 -17.38
C ASN A 288 -2.07 -14.46 -17.55
N ASN A 289 -1.31 -14.25 -16.46
CA ASN A 289 0.04 -13.65 -16.36
C ASN A 289 0.21 -12.12 -16.26
N ALA A 290 -0.07 -11.52 -15.10
CA ALA A 290 0.70 -10.35 -14.66
C ALA A 290 2.00 -10.85 -14.02
N GLN A 291 3.16 -10.46 -14.57
CA GLN A 291 4.47 -10.90 -14.08
C GLN A 291 4.74 -10.35 -12.67
N SER A 292 5.38 -11.17 -11.83
CA SER A 292 5.57 -10.92 -10.41
C SER A 292 7.05 -10.88 -10.01
N VAL A 293 7.44 -9.93 -9.16
CA VAL A 293 8.81 -9.75 -8.69
C VAL A 293 8.86 -9.62 -7.17
N LEU A 294 9.72 -10.42 -6.53
CA LEU A 294 10.11 -10.21 -5.14
C LEU A 294 11.26 -9.21 -5.06
N VAL A 295 11.13 -8.22 -4.19
CA VAL A 295 12.13 -7.18 -3.96
C VAL A 295 12.66 -7.29 -2.54
N PHE A 296 13.95 -7.60 -2.42
CA PHE A 296 14.68 -7.49 -1.15
C PHE A 296 15.10 -6.03 -0.89
N GLY A 297 15.24 -5.67 0.38
CA GLY A 297 15.61 -4.29 0.76
C GLY A 297 14.59 -3.24 0.32
N ALA A 298 13.31 -3.63 0.18
CA ALA A 298 12.26 -2.80 -0.40
C ALA A 298 12.00 -1.50 0.36
N THR A 299 12.26 -1.46 1.68
CA THR A 299 12.14 -0.22 2.46
C THR A 299 13.40 0.66 2.43
N GLY A 300 14.49 0.18 1.83
CA GLY A 300 15.73 0.92 1.64
C GLY A 300 15.75 1.73 0.34
N GLN A 301 16.86 2.43 0.11
CA GLN A 301 17.04 3.32 -1.05
C GLN A 301 16.83 2.59 -2.39
N GLN A 302 17.65 1.57 -2.67
CA GLN A 302 17.62 0.86 -3.94
C GLN A 302 16.35 0.01 -4.10
N GLY A 303 16.06 -0.88 -3.13
CA GLY A 303 14.89 -1.75 -3.23
C GLY A 303 13.58 -0.96 -3.26
N GLY A 304 13.47 0.15 -2.53
CA GLY A 304 12.28 1.00 -2.58
C GLY A 304 12.09 1.70 -3.92
N SER A 305 13.18 2.15 -4.54
CA SER A 305 13.17 2.67 -5.91
C SER A 305 12.67 1.62 -6.91
N VAL A 306 13.23 0.40 -6.84
CA VAL A 306 12.82 -0.73 -7.69
C VAL A 306 11.36 -1.12 -7.48
N ALA A 307 10.92 -1.27 -6.22
CA ALA A 307 9.55 -1.62 -5.91
C ALA A 307 8.55 -0.58 -6.44
N ARG A 308 8.82 0.72 -6.23
CA ARG A 308 7.94 1.79 -6.75
C ARG A 308 7.90 1.81 -8.28
N ALA A 309 9.03 1.65 -8.95
CA ALA A 309 9.11 1.65 -10.41
C ALA A 309 8.38 0.44 -11.03
N LEU A 310 8.50 -0.74 -10.43
CA LEU A 310 7.80 -1.95 -10.86
C LEU A 310 6.28 -1.82 -10.65
N LEU A 311 5.83 -1.35 -9.48
CA LEU A 311 4.42 -1.08 -9.20
C LEU A 311 3.82 -0.07 -10.18
N HIS A 312 4.54 1.02 -10.45
CA HIS A 312 4.11 2.03 -11.41
C HIS A 312 3.92 1.47 -12.82
N ARG A 313 4.71 0.45 -13.20
CA ARG A 313 4.60 -0.26 -14.48
C ARG A 313 3.62 -1.43 -14.46
N GLY A 314 2.82 -1.57 -13.41
CA GLY A 314 1.78 -2.59 -13.28
C GLY A 314 2.28 -3.99 -12.94
N TRP A 315 3.53 -4.15 -12.51
CA TRP A 315 4.05 -5.42 -12.03
C TRP A 315 3.46 -5.77 -10.67
N ARG A 316 3.26 -7.07 -10.41
CA ARG A 316 2.99 -7.55 -9.05
C ARG A 316 4.29 -7.51 -8.26
N VAL A 317 4.35 -6.69 -7.23
CA VAL A 317 5.55 -6.58 -6.38
C VAL A 317 5.29 -7.21 -5.04
N ARG A 318 6.17 -8.13 -4.66
CA ARG A 318 6.27 -8.64 -3.30
C ARG A 318 7.49 -8.00 -2.63
N ALA A 319 7.37 -7.56 -1.39
CA ALA A 319 8.42 -6.89 -0.64
C ALA A 319 8.70 -7.66 0.64
N LEU A 320 9.94 -8.17 0.81
CA LEU A 320 10.35 -8.74 2.08
C LEU A 320 10.68 -7.60 3.05
N VAL A 321 9.95 -7.52 4.17
CA VAL A 321 10.08 -6.45 5.16
C VAL A 321 10.27 -7.03 6.56
N ARG A 322 11.11 -6.39 7.37
CA ARG A 322 11.31 -6.79 8.79
C ARG A 322 10.13 -6.36 9.66
N ASP A 323 9.68 -5.13 9.44
CA ASP A 323 8.56 -4.51 10.15
C ASP A 323 7.54 -4.02 9.11
N PRO A 324 6.35 -4.66 9.02
CA PRO A 324 5.31 -4.26 8.08
C PRO A 324 4.66 -2.92 8.41
N PHE A 325 4.86 -2.40 9.63
CA PHE A 325 4.29 -1.13 10.10
C PHE A 325 5.22 0.06 9.93
N SER A 326 6.49 -0.17 9.54
CA SER A 326 7.43 0.91 9.23
C SER A 326 6.87 1.80 8.12
N ALA A 327 7.15 3.11 8.18
CA ALA A 327 6.63 4.08 7.21
C ALA A 327 6.93 3.68 5.76
N GLY A 328 8.11 3.12 5.49
CA GLY A 328 8.49 2.61 4.17
C GLY A 328 7.67 1.39 3.73
N ALA A 329 7.39 0.45 4.64
CA ALA A 329 6.58 -0.73 4.32
C ALA A 329 5.11 -0.36 4.09
N ALA A 330 4.55 0.49 4.95
CA ALA A 330 3.19 1.01 4.80
C ALA A 330 3.01 1.78 3.48
N ALA A 331 4.00 2.61 3.09
CA ALA A 331 3.97 3.34 1.83
C ALA A 331 4.03 2.42 0.59
N LEU A 332 4.76 1.31 0.66
CA LEU A 332 4.78 0.31 -0.40
C LEU A 332 3.47 -0.46 -0.49
N ALA A 333 2.91 -0.88 0.65
CA ALA A 333 1.60 -1.55 0.71
C ALA A 333 0.48 -0.66 0.15
N ALA A 334 0.49 0.63 0.51
CA ALA A 334 -0.47 1.61 -0.03
C ALA A 334 -0.37 1.78 -1.55
N ARG A 335 0.77 1.42 -2.16
CA ARG A 335 0.98 1.44 -3.62
C ARG A 335 0.73 0.08 -4.28
N GLY A 336 0.26 -0.92 -3.53
CA GLY A 336 -0.10 -2.24 -4.03
C GLY A 336 1.00 -3.31 -3.92
N ALA A 337 2.09 -3.07 -3.17
CA ALA A 337 3.04 -4.15 -2.86
C ALA A 337 2.43 -5.15 -1.88
N GLU A 338 2.64 -6.44 -2.14
CA GLU A 338 2.43 -7.51 -1.18
C GLU A 338 3.58 -7.53 -0.18
N LEU A 339 3.31 -7.29 1.11
CA LEU A 339 4.34 -7.37 2.14
C LEU A 339 4.48 -8.80 2.65
N VAL A 340 5.70 -9.31 2.67
CA VAL A 340 6.04 -10.56 3.36
C VAL A 340 6.96 -10.24 4.52
N VAL A 341 6.56 -10.61 5.72
CA VAL A 341 7.36 -10.38 6.93
C VAL A 341 8.48 -11.40 6.99
N GLY A 342 9.71 -10.94 7.12
CA GLY A 342 10.88 -11.79 7.27
C GLY A 342 12.19 -11.02 7.34
N THR A 343 13.25 -11.74 7.66
CA THR A 343 14.61 -11.20 7.74
C THR A 343 15.53 -11.97 6.81
N PHE A 344 16.74 -11.46 6.59
CA PHE A 344 17.76 -12.17 5.80
C PHE A 344 18.32 -13.42 6.51
N GLU A 345 18.08 -13.58 7.82
CA GLU A 345 18.45 -14.79 8.58
C GLU A 345 17.36 -15.88 8.46
N ASP A 346 16.14 -15.50 8.09
CA ASP A 346 15.01 -16.43 7.99
C ASP A 346 14.90 -17.03 6.59
N ARG A 347 15.62 -18.14 6.38
CA ARG A 347 15.57 -18.90 5.12
C ARG A 347 14.17 -19.39 4.75
N ALA A 348 13.32 -19.72 5.74
CA ALA A 348 11.97 -20.18 5.48
C ALA A 348 11.07 -19.04 4.98
N ALA A 349 11.17 -17.85 5.58
CA ALA A 349 10.48 -16.66 5.12
C ALA A 349 10.96 -16.23 3.73
N MET A 350 12.27 -16.27 3.45
CA MET A 350 12.80 -15.99 2.11
C MET A 350 12.26 -16.96 1.06
N ARG A 351 12.23 -18.26 1.36
CA ARG A 351 11.66 -19.28 0.46
C ARG A 351 10.17 -19.03 0.23
N SER A 352 9.41 -18.76 1.29
CA SER A 352 7.98 -18.42 1.19
C SER A 352 7.77 -17.18 0.32
N ALA A 353 8.58 -16.14 0.51
CA ALA A 353 8.52 -14.92 -0.29
C ALA A 353 8.83 -15.16 -1.77
N MET A 354 9.72 -16.11 -2.10
CA MET A 354 10.06 -16.46 -3.48
C MET A 354 9.05 -17.41 -4.15
N ALA A 355 8.12 -18.00 -3.39
CA ALA A 355 7.17 -18.96 -3.94
C ALA A 355 6.28 -18.30 -5.01
N GLY A 356 6.39 -18.81 -6.24
CA GLY A 356 5.54 -18.41 -7.37
C GLY A 356 5.90 -17.07 -8.02
N VAL A 357 7.03 -16.43 -7.67
CA VAL A 357 7.46 -15.18 -8.30
C VAL A 357 8.21 -15.43 -9.61
N ASP A 358 8.04 -14.57 -10.60
CA ASP A 358 8.76 -14.66 -11.88
C ASP A 358 10.19 -14.14 -11.77
N GLY A 359 10.41 -13.08 -10.99
CA GLY A 359 11.71 -12.46 -10.80
C GLY A 359 12.04 -12.13 -9.35
N VAL A 360 13.34 -11.95 -9.08
CA VAL A 360 13.84 -11.49 -7.78
C VAL A 360 14.80 -10.34 -7.98
N PHE A 361 14.59 -9.22 -7.29
CA PHE A 361 15.59 -8.18 -7.10
C PHE A 361 16.32 -8.39 -5.77
N SER A 362 17.62 -8.63 -5.86
CA SER A 362 18.50 -8.93 -4.71
C SER A 362 19.43 -7.76 -4.41
N VAL A 363 19.31 -7.22 -3.20
CA VAL A 363 20.22 -6.24 -2.62
C VAL A 363 20.32 -6.49 -1.11
N GLN A 364 21.52 -6.42 -0.56
CA GLN A 364 21.82 -6.66 0.85
C GLN A 364 22.10 -5.33 1.58
N PRO A 365 21.89 -5.27 2.91
CA PRO A 365 22.54 -4.26 3.73
C PRO A 365 24.05 -4.34 3.53
N SER A 366 24.71 -3.19 3.33
CA SER A 366 26.16 -3.14 3.15
C SER A 366 26.86 -3.24 4.51
N SER A 367 28.04 -3.87 4.55
CA SER A 367 28.87 -3.95 5.75
C SER A 367 29.41 -2.61 6.29
N PRO A 368 29.70 -1.56 5.47
CA PRO A 368 30.11 -0.27 5.99
C PRO A 368 28.92 0.44 6.65
N GLY A 369 28.98 0.61 7.98
CA GLY A 369 27.91 1.21 8.81
C GLY A 369 27.34 0.29 9.89
N GLY A 370 27.94 -0.88 10.14
CA GLY A 370 27.81 -1.61 11.41
C GLY A 370 26.53 -2.44 11.61
N THR A 371 25.69 -2.62 10.58
CA THR A 371 24.45 -3.41 10.74
C THR A 371 24.60 -4.91 10.40
N VAL A 372 25.61 -5.28 9.59
CA VAL A 372 25.94 -6.66 9.21
C VAL A 372 27.45 -6.81 8.96
N THR A 373 28.03 -7.99 9.21
CA THR A 373 29.43 -8.29 8.85
C THR A 373 29.60 -8.62 7.37
N ASP A 374 30.83 -8.60 6.87
CA ASP A 374 31.18 -9.01 5.51
C ASP A 374 30.71 -10.45 5.21
N GLU A 375 30.91 -11.36 6.17
CA GLU A 375 30.47 -12.75 6.04
C GLU A 375 28.94 -12.86 6.01
N GLN A 376 28.23 -12.01 6.76
CA GLN A 376 26.77 -11.97 6.70
C GLN A 376 26.27 -11.45 5.36
N GLU A 377 26.88 -10.41 4.81
CA GLU A 377 26.53 -9.89 3.48
C GLU A 377 26.67 -10.98 2.40
N VAL A 378 27.83 -11.65 2.37
CA VAL A 378 28.11 -12.76 1.45
C VAL A 378 27.10 -13.89 1.64
N ARG A 379 26.87 -14.32 2.90
CA ARG A 379 25.93 -15.37 3.24
C ARG A 379 24.52 -15.05 2.75
N TYR A 380 24.04 -13.83 2.94
CA TYR A 380 22.71 -13.41 2.50
C TYR A 380 22.59 -13.40 0.98
N GLY A 381 23.59 -12.85 0.28
CA GLY A 381 23.62 -12.81 -1.18
C GLY A 381 23.58 -14.21 -1.80
N ILE A 382 24.42 -15.12 -1.29
CA ILE A 382 24.45 -16.53 -1.70
C ILE A 382 23.12 -17.22 -1.39
N THR A 383 22.58 -17.05 -0.18
CA THR A 383 21.33 -17.71 0.22
C THR A 383 20.15 -17.28 -0.65
N ILE A 384 20.05 -15.99 -1.00
CA ILE A 384 19.00 -15.50 -1.90
C ILE A 384 19.14 -16.11 -3.30
N ALA A 385 20.37 -16.18 -3.82
CA ALA A 385 20.62 -16.74 -5.14
C ALA A 385 20.30 -18.24 -5.20
N ASP A 386 20.69 -19.00 -4.17
CA ASP A 386 20.40 -20.43 -4.06
C ASP A 386 18.89 -20.69 -3.92
N LEU A 387 18.20 -19.91 -3.07
CA LEU A 387 16.75 -20.03 -2.92
C LEU A 387 16.00 -19.67 -4.20
N ALA A 388 16.52 -18.73 -5.00
CA ALA A 388 15.92 -18.39 -6.29
C ALA A 388 15.97 -19.58 -7.26
N VAL A 389 17.06 -20.36 -7.24
CA VAL A 389 17.16 -21.64 -7.98
C VAL A 389 16.17 -22.66 -7.40
N GLU A 390 16.17 -22.85 -6.08
CA GLU A 390 15.27 -23.81 -5.41
C GLU A 390 13.79 -23.55 -5.71
N CYS A 391 13.38 -22.27 -5.78
CA CYS A 391 12.00 -21.87 -6.01
C CYS A 391 11.62 -21.77 -7.50
N GLY A 392 12.56 -22.01 -8.43
CA GLY A 392 12.32 -21.93 -9.86
C GLY A 392 12.06 -20.51 -10.37
N VAL A 393 12.68 -19.50 -9.74
CA VAL A 393 12.63 -18.10 -10.21
C VAL A 393 13.19 -18.03 -11.63
N LYS A 394 12.54 -17.27 -12.51
CA LYS A 394 12.93 -17.20 -13.93
C LYS A 394 14.03 -16.20 -14.20
N HIS A 395 14.10 -15.10 -13.43
CA HIS A 395 15.11 -14.06 -13.60
C HIS A 395 15.53 -13.42 -12.27
N LEU A 396 16.82 -13.51 -11.94
CA LEU A 396 17.42 -12.81 -10.80
C LEU A 396 18.11 -11.53 -11.29
N VAL A 397 17.78 -10.38 -10.71
CA VAL A 397 18.54 -9.14 -10.87
C VAL A 397 19.26 -8.85 -9.57
N TYR A 398 20.59 -8.86 -9.59
CA TYR A 398 21.44 -8.61 -8.44
C TYR A 398 22.09 -7.23 -8.52
N SER A 399 21.98 -6.45 -7.43
CA SER A 399 22.66 -5.16 -7.29
C SER A 399 24.02 -5.32 -6.62
N SER A 400 25.07 -5.09 -7.39
CA SER A 400 26.48 -5.16 -6.98
C SER A 400 27.05 -3.75 -6.72
N GLY A 401 28.24 -3.41 -7.22
CA GLY A 401 28.85 -2.07 -7.17
C GLY A 401 29.87 -1.83 -8.30
N SER A 402 30.06 -0.57 -8.71
CA SER A 402 30.88 -0.19 -9.88
C SER A 402 32.35 -0.65 -9.82
N ALA A 403 33.00 -0.60 -8.65
CA ALA A 403 34.41 -1.01 -8.51
C ALA A 403 34.61 -2.53 -8.33
N THR A 404 33.53 -3.31 -8.31
CA THR A 404 33.57 -4.78 -8.18
C THR A 404 34.17 -5.41 -9.45
N GLY A 405 35.15 -6.30 -9.27
CA GLY A 405 35.86 -6.94 -10.38
C GLY A 405 36.60 -8.20 -9.95
N GLU A 406 37.43 -8.75 -10.84
CA GLU A 406 38.21 -9.98 -10.57
C GLU A 406 39.35 -9.74 -9.58
N THR A 407 39.94 -8.55 -9.61
CA THR A 407 41.00 -8.15 -8.68
C THR A 407 40.38 -7.55 -7.43
N PRO A 408 40.76 -8.00 -6.22
CA PRO A 408 40.31 -7.38 -4.98
C PRO A 408 40.59 -5.87 -4.95
N THR A 409 39.64 -5.11 -4.43
CA THR A 409 39.77 -3.66 -4.17
C THR A 409 40.47 -3.40 -2.84
N GLY A 410 40.44 -4.37 -1.92
CA GLY A 410 40.85 -4.17 -0.53
C GLY A 410 39.84 -3.37 0.28
N VAL A 411 38.67 -3.08 -0.29
CA VAL A 411 37.55 -2.43 0.37
C VAL A 411 36.41 -3.46 0.44
N ALA A 412 36.10 -3.87 1.67
CA ALA A 412 35.29 -5.04 1.95
C ALA A 412 33.97 -5.09 1.15
N HIS A 413 33.22 -3.98 1.08
CA HIS A 413 31.91 -3.95 0.42
C HIS A 413 31.93 -4.16 -1.10
N TYR A 414 33.08 -4.00 -1.77
CA TYR A 414 33.21 -4.37 -3.19
C TYR A 414 33.65 -5.83 -3.34
N ASP A 415 34.49 -6.31 -2.44
CA ASP A 415 35.08 -7.64 -2.47
C ASP A 415 34.04 -8.72 -2.07
N THR A 416 33.18 -8.43 -1.10
CA THR A 416 32.02 -9.27 -0.74
C THR A 416 31.06 -9.43 -1.92
N LYS A 417 30.77 -8.35 -2.65
CA LYS A 417 29.93 -8.38 -3.85
C LYS A 417 30.59 -9.15 -4.98
N ALA A 418 31.91 -9.05 -5.16
CA ALA A 418 32.64 -9.85 -6.14
C ALA A 418 32.48 -11.36 -5.88
N GLU A 419 32.46 -11.77 -4.62
CA GLU A 419 32.19 -13.15 -4.22
C GLU A 419 30.76 -13.59 -4.54
N ILE A 420 29.76 -12.77 -4.22
CA ILE A 420 28.35 -13.04 -4.54
C ILE A 420 28.16 -13.14 -6.07
N GLU A 421 28.76 -12.24 -6.85
CA GLU A 421 28.71 -12.29 -8.31
C GLU A 421 29.30 -13.60 -8.87
N ARG A 422 30.46 -14.04 -8.36
CA ARG A 422 31.08 -15.32 -8.75
C ARG A 422 30.16 -16.50 -8.44
N HIS A 423 29.47 -16.45 -7.31
CA HIS A 423 28.51 -17.49 -6.96
C HIS A 423 27.33 -17.53 -7.93
N ILE A 424 26.67 -16.38 -8.16
CA ILE A 424 25.51 -16.25 -9.05
C ILE A 424 25.83 -16.77 -10.46
N ARG A 425 27.02 -16.47 -11.01
CA ARG A 425 27.43 -16.91 -12.35
C ARG A 425 27.52 -18.43 -12.51
N ARG A 426 27.67 -19.19 -11.42
CA ARG A 426 27.76 -20.66 -11.43
C ARG A 426 26.39 -21.34 -11.32
N LEU A 427 25.34 -20.60 -11.00
CA LEU A 427 24.01 -21.15 -10.78
C LEU A 427 23.28 -21.38 -12.11
N PRO A 428 22.43 -22.42 -12.20
CA PRO A 428 21.58 -22.66 -13.37
C PRO A 428 20.36 -21.73 -13.38
N LEU A 429 20.60 -20.42 -13.31
CA LEU A 429 19.58 -19.37 -13.20
C LEU A 429 19.91 -18.23 -14.17
N ALA A 430 18.90 -17.76 -14.92
CA ALA A 430 19.08 -16.54 -15.70
C ALA A 430 19.24 -15.35 -14.73
N ALA A 431 20.44 -14.79 -14.66
CA ALA A 431 20.76 -13.68 -13.78
C ALA A 431 21.29 -12.47 -14.56
N THR A 432 20.95 -11.26 -14.11
CA THR A 432 21.55 -10.01 -14.55
C THR A 432 22.19 -9.33 -13.34
N ILE A 433 23.43 -8.87 -13.49
CA ILE A 433 24.15 -8.14 -12.45
C ILE A 433 24.23 -6.69 -12.88
N VAL A 434 23.62 -5.81 -12.10
CA VAL A 434 23.77 -4.35 -12.27
C VAL A 434 24.78 -3.85 -11.25
N ARG A 435 25.67 -2.94 -11.68
CA ARG A 435 26.70 -2.33 -10.83
C ARG A 435 26.43 -0.83 -10.71
N PRO A 436 25.71 -0.38 -9.69
CA PRO A 436 25.42 1.02 -9.51
C PRO A 436 26.69 1.85 -9.29
N ALA A 437 26.75 3.01 -9.95
CA ALA A 437 27.75 4.04 -9.69
C ALA A 437 27.47 4.79 -8.37
N THR A 438 28.31 5.75 -8.01
CA THR A 438 28.19 6.56 -6.79
C THR A 438 26.84 7.28 -6.75
N PHE A 439 26.11 7.17 -5.65
CA PHE A 439 24.79 7.80 -5.52
C PHE A 439 24.90 9.31 -5.40
N MET A 440 24.03 10.04 -6.11
CA MET A 440 23.95 11.50 -6.02
C MET A 440 23.60 11.94 -4.58
N GLU A 441 22.79 11.14 -3.88
CA GLU A 441 22.41 11.30 -2.49
C GLU A 441 23.62 11.36 -1.55
N LEU A 442 24.70 10.62 -1.86
CA LEU A 442 25.93 10.62 -1.07
C LEU A 442 26.61 11.99 -1.12
N LEU A 443 26.59 12.66 -2.28
CA LEU A 443 27.24 13.97 -2.47
C LEU A 443 26.58 15.10 -1.69
N VAL A 444 25.43 14.87 -1.07
CA VAL A 444 24.74 15.84 -0.21
C VAL A 444 24.55 15.32 1.22
N MET A 445 25.30 14.28 1.61
CA MET A 445 25.35 13.87 3.01
C MET A 445 26.16 14.87 3.85
N PRO A 446 25.84 15.02 5.15
CA PRO A 446 26.64 15.84 6.06
C PRO A 446 28.10 15.36 6.13
N GLY A 447 29.03 16.28 6.36
CA GLY A 447 30.46 15.98 6.53
C GLY A 447 31.33 16.13 5.28
N PHE A 448 30.75 16.51 4.14
CA PHE A 448 31.49 16.97 2.96
C PHE A 448 31.67 18.50 2.90
N GLY A 449 31.26 19.23 3.94
CA GLY A 449 31.53 20.66 4.14
C GLY A 449 30.54 21.64 3.49
N LEU A 450 29.41 21.15 2.95
CA LEU A 450 28.37 22.01 2.33
C LEU A 450 27.79 23.02 3.32
N ASP A 451 27.64 22.61 4.58
CA ASP A 451 27.26 23.43 5.73
C ASP A 451 28.26 24.54 6.03
N GLU A 452 29.54 24.28 5.75
CA GLU A 452 30.63 25.25 5.86
C GLU A 452 30.84 26.08 4.59
N GLY A 453 29.94 25.93 3.60
CA GLY A 453 29.98 26.68 2.36
C GLY A 453 31.08 26.29 1.40
N ARG A 454 31.59 25.05 1.48
CA ARG A 454 32.54 24.45 0.52
C ARG A 454 32.10 23.01 0.19
N PHE A 455 32.76 22.35 -0.74
CA PHE A 455 32.54 20.91 -0.96
C PHE A 455 33.87 20.19 -1.03
N GLN A 456 34.07 19.21 -0.15
CA GLN A 456 35.27 18.39 -0.10
C GLN A 456 34.94 16.95 -0.46
N PHE A 457 35.71 16.36 -1.36
CA PHE A 457 35.48 14.98 -1.81
C PHE A 457 36.79 14.28 -2.17
N PHE A 458 36.77 12.96 -2.37
CA PHE A 458 38.00 12.20 -2.64
C PHE A 458 38.48 12.29 -4.09
N MET A 459 37.69 12.84 -5.01
CA MET A 459 38.04 12.96 -6.43
C MET A 459 38.96 14.16 -6.70
N LEU A 460 39.87 14.05 -7.67
CA LEU A 460 40.65 15.20 -8.15
C LEU A 460 39.73 16.27 -8.78
N PRO A 461 40.09 17.57 -8.77
CA PRO A 461 39.26 18.62 -9.39
C PRO A 461 38.91 18.36 -10.86
N GLU A 462 39.88 17.91 -11.66
CA GLU A 462 39.69 17.53 -13.07
C GLU A 462 39.36 16.03 -13.24
N GLY A 463 39.37 15.28 -12.14
CA GLY A 463 38.96 13.88 -12.12
C GLY A 463 37.48 13.76 -12.46
N ARG A 464 37.11 12.68 -13.15
CA ARG A 464 35.74 12.43 -13.60
C ARG A 464 35.18 11.19 -12.91
N MET A 465 33.93 11.26 -12.50
CA MET A 465 33.20 10.15 -11.92
C MET A 465 31.77 10.10 -12.44
N GLN A 466 31.23 8.90 -12.64
CA GLN A 466 29.83 8.70 -12.91
C GLN A 466 29.01 8.65 -11.62
N VAL A 467 27.85 9.28 -11.67
CA VAL A 467 26.92 9.41 -10.54
C VAL A 467 25.54 8.90 -10.95
N LEU A 468 24.78 8.39 -9.97
CA LEU A 468 23.49 7.75 -10.18
C LEU A 468 22.47 8.29 -9.19
N ALA A 469 21.32 8.74 -9.66
CA ALA A 469 20.19 9.01 -8.77
C ALA A 469 19.59 7.69 -8.29
N VAL A 470 19.29 7.55 -7.00
CA VAL A 470 18.66 6.31 -6.46
C VAL A 470 17.35 5.98 -7.18
N GLU A 471 16.57 6.99 -7.57
CA GLU A 471 15.33 6.82 -8.31
C GLU A 471 15.52 6.15 -9.69
N ASP A 472 16.64 6.44 -10.37
CA ASP A 472 16.94 5.87 -11.68
C ASP A 472 17.28 4.38 -11.63
N ILE A 473 17.77 3.88 -10.48
CA ILE A 473 17.97 2.45 -10.25
C ILE A 473 16.67 1.68 -10.52
N GLY A 474 15.55 2.19 -9.99
CA GLY A 474 14.25 1.55 -10.14
C GLY A 474 13.81 1.52 -11.60
N HIS A 475 13.96 2.63 -12.32
CA HIS A 475 13.58 2.71 -13.71
C HIS A 475 14.41 1.77 -14.60
N LEU A 476 15.72 1.70 -14.39
CA LEU A 476 16.63 0.82 -15.13
C LEU A 476 16.40 -0.65 -14.82
N VAL A 477 16.29 -1.02 -13.54
CA VAL A 477 16.04 -2.42 -13.12
C VAL A 477 14.68 -2.91 -13.63
N ALA A 478 13.64 -2.09 -13.58
CA ALA A 478 12.35 -2.50 -14.13
C ALA A 478 12.38 -2.63 -15.67
N ALA A 479 13.25 -1.91 -16.38
CA ALA A 479 13.50 -2.16 -17.80
C ALA A 479 14.26 -3.48 -18.05
N VAL A 480 15.16 -3.87 -17.14
CA VAL A 480 15.83 -5.18 -17.17
C VAL A 480 14.83 -6.32 -17.02
N PHE A 481 13.91 -6.24 -16.04
CA PHE A 481 12.86 -7.25 -15.86
C PHE A 481 11.89 -7.33 -17.04
N ALA A 482 11.62 -6.22 -17.73
CA ALA A 482 10.75 -6.19 -18.91
C ALA A 482 11.38 -6.84 -20.16
N ALA A 483 12.70 -7.06 -20.18
CA ALA A 483 13.41 -7.62 -21.32
C ALA A 483 14.43 -8.70 -20.91
N PRO A 484 14.01 -9.80 -20.24
CA PRO A 484 14.92 -10.80 -19.68
C PRO A 484 15.81 -11.43 -20.75
N ALA A 485 15.30 -11.68 -21.95
CA ALA A 485 16.08 -12.24 -23.07
C ALA A 485 17.24 -11.32 -23.50
N ARG A 486 17.12 -10.00 -23.31
CA ARG A 486 18.18 -9.03 -23.64
C ARG A 486 19.28 -8.96 -22.57
N PHE A 487 18.94 -9.26 -21.32
CA PHE A 487 19.78 -8.96 -20.16
C PHE A 487 20.25 -10.19 -19.36
N ALA A 488 19.62 -11.35 -19.53
CA ALA A 488 20.06 -12.58 -18.89
C ALA A 488 21.53 -12.87 -19.24
N GLY A 489 22.32 -13.21 -18.22
CA GLY A 489 23.77 -13.45 -18.32
C GLY A 489 24.63 -12.19 -18.37
N LYS A 490 24.06 -10.98 -18.41
CA LYS A 490 24.84 -9.74 -18.51
C LYS A 490 25.26 -9.19 -17.14
N THR A 491 26.44 -8.59 -17.13
CA THR A 491 26.94 -7.73 -16.04
C THR A 491 27.28 -6.37 -16.64
N PHE A 492 26.74 -5.28 -16.09
CA PHE A 492 27.03 -3.93 -16.56
C PHE A 492 26.82 -2.88 -15.47
N GLU A 493 27.48 -1.74 -15.64
CA GLU A 493 27.35 -0.60 -14.73
C GLU A 493 26.13 0.25 -15.07
N ILE A 494 25.53 0.87 -14.05
CA ILE A 494 24.43 1.83 -14.20
C ILE A 494 24.78 3.17 -13.58
N ALA A 495 24.56 4.24 -14.35
CA ALA A 495 24.76 5.63 -13.95
C ALA A 495 23.70 6.54 -14.60
N SER A 496 23.49 7.72 -14.03
CA SER A 496 22.59 8.75 -14.59
C SER A 496 23.37 9.87 -15.28
N ASP A 497 24.54 10.24 -14.74
CA ASP A 497 25.34 11.35 -15.24
C ASP A 497 26.84 11.15 -14.99
N SER A 498 27.67 12.04 -15.53
CA SER A 498 29.11 12.08 -15.30
C SER A 498 29.56 13.50 -14.96
N VAL A 499 30.30 13.64 -13.87
CA VAL A 499 30.72 14.93 -13.32
C VAL A 499 32.21 14.92 -12.97
N THR A 500 32.82 16.09 -13.05
CA THR A 500 34.15 16.39 -12.53
C THR A 500 34.06 17.19 -11.24
N GLY A 501 35.16 17.28 -10.47
CA GLY A 501 35.21 18.13 -9.27
C GLY A 501 34.90 19.60 -9.58
N ARG A 502 35.44 20.11 -10.70
CA ARG A 502 35.12 21.45 -11.22
C ARG A 502 33.65 21.61 -11.58
N GLN A 503 33.03 20.60 -12.19
CA GLN A 503 31.59 20.66 -12.48
C GLN A 503 30.77 20.62 -11.19
N LEU A 504 31.16 19.84 -10.18
CA LEU A 504 30.50 19.85 -8.87
C LEU A 504 30.55 21.23 -8.22
N GLU A 505 31.69 21.93 -8.27
CA GLU A 505 31.82 23.33 -7.81
C GLU A 505 30.77 24.22 -8.47
N VAL A 506 30.68 24.18 -9.81
CA VAL A 506 29.75 25.00 -10.59
C VAL A 506 28.30 24.66 -10.26
N LEU A 507 27.96 23.36 -10.24
CA LEU A 507 26.60 22.87 -10.05
C LEU A 507 26.09 23.16 -8.63
N PHE A 508 26.92 22.93 -7.60
CA PHE A 508 26.56 23.28 -6.23
C PHE A 508 26.47 24.79 -6.04
N SER A 509 27.40 25.56 -6.61
CA SER A 509 27.36 27.03 -6.52
C SER A 509 26.07 27.60 -7.14
N ALA A 510 25.70 27.09 -8.33
CA ALA A 510 24.47 27.47 -9.00
C ALA A 510 23.24 27.08 -8.18
N ALA A 511 23.18 25.87 -7.65
CA ALA A 511 22.05 25.39 -6.84
C ALA A 511 21.90 26.15 -5.51
N ALA A 512 23.02 26.54 -4.89
CA ALA A 512 23.05 27.29 -3.62
C ALA A 512 22.80 28.80 -3.79
N GLY A 513 22.95 29.34 -5.00
CA GLY A 513 22.90 30.78 -5.25
C GLY A 513 24.09 31.56 -4.67
N ARG A 514 25.17 30.88 -4.28
CA ARG A 514 26.41 31.45 -3.73
C ARG A 514 27.60 30.54 -4.07
N PRO A 515 28.84 31.05 -4.08
CA PRO A 515 30.01 30.20 -4.32
C PRO A 515 30.13 29.06 -3.30
N ILE A 516 30.36 27.85 -3.81
CA ILE A 516 30.67 26.62 -3.06
C ILE A 516 31.94 26.02 -3.69
N PRO A 517 33.15 26.43 -3.25
CA PRO A 517 34.40 25.95 -3.83
C PRO A 517 34.59 24.44 -3.61
N TYR A 518 35.14 23.77 -4.62
CA TYR A 518 35.51 22.36 -4.54
C TYR A 518 36.97 22.20 -4.11
N SER A 519 37.24 21.27 -3.20
CA SER A 519 38.60 20.77 -2.98
C SER A 519 38.61 19.26 -2.79
N ARG A 520 39.73 18.62 -3.17
CA ARG A 520 39.97 17.26 -2.73
C ARG A 520 40.18 17.24 -1.21
N PHE A 521 39.87 16.13 -0.54
CA PHE A 521 40.39 15.88 0.81
C PHE A 521 41.92 16.04 0.84
N SER A 522 42.44 16.63 1.91
CA SER A 522 43.88 16.80 2.09
C SER A 522 44.57 15.46 2.36
N ASP A 523 45.87 15.39 2.08
CA ASP A 523 46.67 14.19 2.38
C ASP A 523 46.61 13.79 3.85
N GLU A 524 46.46 14.76 4.77
CA GLU A 524 46.28 14.52 6.20
C GLU A 524 44.95 13.81 6.50
N VAL A 525 43.83 14.29 5.92
CA VAL A 525 42.52 13.65 6.08
C VAL A 525 42.52 12.24 5.49
N LEU A 526 43.15 12.07 4.33
CA LEU A 526 43.26 10.77 3.69
C LEU A 526 44.14 9.81 4.51
N ALA A 527 45.27 10.27 5.04
CA ALA A 527 46.14 9.46 5.90
C ALA A 527 45.45 9.05 7.22
N ALA A 528 44.58 9.90 7.76
CA ALA A 528 43.83 9.63 8.99
C ALA A 528 42.72 8.58 8.81
N SER A 529 42.28 8.29 7.59
CA SER A 529 41.24 7.31 7.31
C SER A 529 41.69 6.29 6.26
N PRO A 530 42.11 5.08 6.67
CA PRO A 530 42.49 4.01 5.75
C PRO A 530 41.41 3.67 4.72
N PHE A 531 40.13 3.85 5.09
CA PHE A 531 39.00 3.68 4.20
C PHE A 531 38.95 4.76 3.11
N LEU A 532 39.01 6.04 3.48
CA LEU A 532 39.03 7.14 2.50
C LEU A 532 40.27 7.07 1.62
N HIS A 533 41.43 6.72 2.17
CA HIS A 533 42.66 6.52 1.39
C HIS A 533 42.48 5.47 0.29
N LYS A 534 41.88 4.32 0.62
CA LYS A 534 41.60 3.27 -0.36
C LYS A 534 40.58 3.71 -1.42
N LEU A 535 39.46 4.33 -1.03
CA LEU A 535 38.46 4.84 -1.98
C LEU A 535 39.08 5.87 -2.94
N THR A 536 39.95 6.72 -2.43
CA THR A 536 40.70 7.71 -3.20
C THR A 536 41.59 7.03 -4.24
N GLY A 537 42.32 5.99 -3.84
CA GLY A 537 43.13 5.19 -4.77
C GLY A 537 42.31 4.51 -5.87
N LEU A 538 41.13 3.98 -5.53
CA LEU A 538 40.21 3.37 -6.50
C LEU A 538 39.59 4.37 -7.48
N VAL A 539 39.46 5.64 -7.11
CA VAL A 539 39.06 6.68 -8.08
C VAL A 539 40.23 7.03 -8.97
N ASP A 540 41.42 7.19 -8.40
CA ASP A 540 42.62 7.62 -9.14
C ASP A 540 43.09 6.58 -10.15
N ASP A 541 42.93 5.28 -9.84
CA ASP A 541 43.20 4.19 -10.78
C ASP A 541 42.05 3.93 -11.79
N GLY A 542 40.95 4.69 -11.67
CA GLY A 542 39.79 4.65 -12.55
C GLY A 542 38.74 3.60 -12.18
N ARG A 543 39.01 2.65 -11.29
CA ARG A 543 38.06 1.56 -10.96
C ARG A 543 36.73 2.06 -10.38
N LEU A 544 36.74 3.18 -9.66
CA LEU A 544 35.57 3.83 -9.10
C LEU A 544 35.10 5.06 -9.90
N ALA A 545 35.77 5.39 -11.00
CA ALA A 545 35.35 6.49 -11.90
C ALA A 545 34.03 6.19 -12.62
N GLY A 546 33.68 4.90 -12.78
CA GLY A 546 32.47 4.46 -13.46
C GLY A 546 32.62 4.43 -14.98
N HIS A 547 32.16 3.34 -15.59
CA HIS A 547 32.30 3.01 -17.01
C HIS A 547 30.98 2.61 -17.66
N ALA A 548 29.85 3.03 -17.08
CA ALA A 548 28.53 2.80 -17.63
C ALA A 548 28.36 3.50 -18.99
N ASP A 549 27.72 2.81 -19.93
CA ASP A 549 27.34 3.39 -21.23
C ASP A 549 26.08 4.26 -21.05
N LEU A 550 26.30 5.55 -20.77
CA LEU A 550 25.21 6.51 -20.52
C LEU A 550 24.25 6.64 -21.70
N ASP A 551 24.72 6.49 -22.94
CA ASP A 551 23.85 6.60 -24.11
C ASP A 551 22.94 5.38 -24.23
N ALA A 552 23.48 4.18 -24.01
CA ALA A 552 22.66 2.97 -23.94
C ALA A 552 21.67 3.02 -22.78
N LEU A 553 22.06 3.56 -21.62
CA LEU A 553 21.16 3.71 -20.47
C LEU A 553 20.06 4.74 -20.73
N ARG A 554 20.35 5.86 -21.42
CA ARG A 554 19.34 6.84 -21.85
C ARG A 554 18.37 6.26 -22.88
N GLN A 555 18.81 5.33 -23.72
CA GLN A 555 17.89 4.59 -24.59
C GLN A 555 16.94 3.68 -23.80
N LEU A 556 17.38 3.13 -22.65
CA LEU A 556 16.53 2.34 -21.76
C LEU A 556 15.59 3.22 -20.93
N HIS A 557 16.06 4.38 -20.49
CA HIS A 557 15.29 5.37 -19.74
C HIS A 557 15.64 6.79 -20.19
N PRO A 558 14.86 7.40 -21.11
CA PRO A 558 15.18 8.72 -21.65
C PRO A 558 15.17 9.87 -20.63
N GLN A 559 14.56 9.66 -19.46
CA GLN A 559 14.44 10.66 -18.39
C GLN A 559 15.49 10.46 -17.28
N LEU A 560 16.60 9.77 -17.56
CA LEU A 560 17.72 9.67 -16.61
C LEU A 560 18.14 11.05 -16.11
N HIS A 561 18.31 11.16 -14.79
CA HIS A 561 18.61 12.42 -14.16
C HIS A 561 20.03 12.88 -14.51
N THR A 562 20.16 14.13 -14.94
CA THR A 562 21.45 14.82 -14.81
C THR A 562 21.65 15.23 -13.35
N PHE A 563 22.90 15.42 -12.91
CA PHE A 563 23.14 15.88 -11.54
C PHE A 563 22.51 17.26 -11.29
N ALA A 564 22.55 18.14 -12.30
CA ALA A 564 21.86 19.43 -12.28
C ALA A 564 20.34 19.27 -12.12
N GLY A 565 19.71 18.41 -12.92
CA GLY A 565 18.28 18.14 -12.86
C GLY A 565 17.85 17.51 -11.54
N TRP A 566 18.68 16.62 -10.99
CA TRP A 566 18.47 16.04 -9.67
C TRP A 566 18.53 17.10 -8.55
N LEU A 567 19.54 17.98 -8.56
CA LEU A 567 19.65 19.10 -7.61
C LEU A 567 18.49 20.11 -7.70
N ALA A 568 17.93 20.30 -8.89
CA ALA A 568 16.78 21.17 -9.12
C ALA A 568 15.43 20.50 -8.79
N GLY A 569 15.38 19.16 -8.73
CA GLY A 569 14.17 18.38 -8.50
C GLY A 569 14.27 17.53 -7.23
N PRO A 570 14.30 16.18 -7.34
CA PRO A 570 14.15 15.29 -6.19
C PRO A 570 15.27 15.41 -5.14
N GLY A 571 16.47 15.81 -5.53
CA GLY A 571 17.62 16.03 -4.63
C GLY A 571 17.58 17.36 -3.87
N ARG A 572 16.75 18.33 -4.31
CA ARG A 572 16.71 19.69 -3.75
C ARG A 572 16.54 19.71 -2.23
N PRO A 573 15.58 18.98 -1.62
CA PRO A 573 15.38 19.04 -0.19
C PRO A 573 16.57 18.47 0.60
N ALA A 574 17.27 17.46 0.05
CA ALA A 574 18.46 16.88 0.70
C ALA A 574 19.63 17.86 0.64
N PHE A 575 19.83 18.50 -0.52
CA PHE A 575 20.83 19.53 -0.70
C PHE A 575 20.62 20.74 0.23
N GLU A 576 19.38 21.24 0.35
CA GLU A 576 19.06 22.35 1.26
C GLU A 576 19.36 22.02 2.73
N ARG A 577 19.07 20.79 3.16
CA ARG A 577 19.46 20.32 4.50
C ARG A 577 20.97 20.26 4.68
N ALA A 578 21.69 19.81 3.65
CA ALA A 578 23.16 19.71 3.68
C ALA A 578 23.83 21.08 3.81
N LEU A 579 23.22 22.15 3.30
CA LEU A 579 23.73 23.53 3.44
C LEU A 579 23.59 24.10 4.86
N THR A 580 22.78 23.48 5.73
CA THR A 580 22.47 24.00 7.08
C THR A 580 22.84 23.06 8.22
N SER A 581 23.12 21.78 7.93
CA SER A 581 23.33 20.76 8.95
C SER A 581 24.81 20.58 9.27
N ALA A 582 25.23 21.05 10.44
CA ALA A 582 26.59 20.87 10.98
C ALA A 582 26.85 19.45 11.55
N ALA A 583 26.04 18.45 11.17
CA ALA A 583 26.22 17.09 11.67
C ALA A 583 27.52 16.49 11.10
N SER A 584 28.36 15.95 11.98
CA SER A 584 29.60 15.30 11.56
C SER A 584 29.33 13.99 10.81
N TRP A 585 30.19 13.71 9.82
CA TRP A 585 30.30 12.40 9.19
C TRP A 585 30.52 11.32 10.24
N ALA A 586 29.60 10.37 10.38
CA ALA A 586 29.76 9.23 11.28
C ALA A 586 29.98 7.94 10.45
N PHE A 587 31.24 7.67 10.10
CA PHE A 587 31.69 6.30 9.76
C PHE A 587 32.57 5.68 10.84
N ASP A 588 32.82 6.38 11.95
CA ASP A 588 33.47 5.83 13.16
C ASP A 588 32.44 5.28 14.17
N ARG A 589 31.50 4.44 13.70
CA ARG A 589 30.71 3.55 14.56
C ARG A 589 30.44 2.21 13.91
#